data_AF-A0A9X8DY78-F1
#
_entry.id   AF-A0A9X8DY78-F1
#
_cell.length_a   1.000
_cell.length_b   1.000
_cell.length_c   1.000
_cell.angle_alpha   90.00
_cell.angle_beta   90.00
_cell.angle_gamma   90.00
#
_symmetry.space_group_name_H-M   'P 1'
#
loop_
_entity.id
_entity.type
_entity.pdbx_description
1 polymer ?
#
loop_
_entity_poly.entity_id
_entity_poly.type
_entity_poly.pdbx_seq_one_letter_code
_entity_poly.pdbx_strand_id
1 'polypeptide(L)'
;VTRHDQPVHDLFPNDNVVFLSPDAPTALTAVDPDTVYVVGGIVDRTVRKSQSLAKAHGWAIRTARLPVQEHLRVKSHVLNIDTVVLALLEVHNHGDWKRAFESVLPKRLLRLDESQ
;
A
#
# COMPACT_ATOMS: atom_id res chain seq x y z
N VAL A 1 -14.05 11.36 -9.78
CA VAL A 1 -13.79 9.91 -9.72
C VAL A 1 -14.26 9.29 -11.02
N THR A 2 -13.34 8.76 -11.82
CA THR A 2 -13.65 8.04 -13.07
C THR A 2 -13.87 6.56 -12.76
N ARG A 3 -14.77 5.91 -13.50
CA ARG A 3 -15.06 4.47 -13.35
C ARG A 3 -14.84 3.79 -14.70
N HIS A 4 -14.27 2.59 -14.68
CA HIS A 4 -14.02 1.78 -15.86
C HIS A 4 -14.45 0.34 -15.57
N ASP A 5 -15.04 -0.31 -16.58
CA ASP A 5 -15.49 -1.71 -16.47
C ASP A 5 -14.35 -2.69 -16.80
N GLN A 6 -13.32 -2.25 -17.52
CA GLN A 6 -12.15 -3.06 -17.84
C GLN A 6 -11.21 -3.23 -16.64
N PRO A 7 -10.50 -4.37 -16.54
CA PRO A 7 -9.48 -4.58 -15.52
C PRO A 7 -8.26 -3.67 -15.76
N VAL A 8 -7.51 -3.40 -14.69
CA VAL A 8 -6.35 -2.48 -14.71
C VAL A 8 -5.31 -2.83 -15.80
N HIS A 9 -5.06 -4.13 -16.04
CA HIS A 9 -4.07 -4.59 -17.04
C HIS A 9 -4.48 -4.32 -18.50
N ASP A 10 -5.77 -4.07 -18.75
CA ASP A 10 -6.26 -3.66 -20.09
C ASP A 10 -6.19 -2.13 -20.28
N LEU A 11 -6.10 -1.37 -19.18
CA LEU A 11 -6.12 0.09 -19.18
C LEU A 11 -4.70 0.70 -19.16
N PHE A 12 -3.73 0.00 -18.58
CA PHE A 12 -2.38 0.50 -18.39
C PHE A 12 -1.33 -0.56 -18.75
N PRO A 13 -0.15 -0.16 -19.28
CA PRO A 13 0.96 -1.08 -19.51
C PRO A 13 1.41 -1.74 -18.19
N ASN A 14 1.57 -3.07 -18.18
CA ASN A 14 1.90 -3.84 -16.98
C ASN A 14 3.16 -3.35 -16.26
N ASP A 15 4.17 -2.88 -17.01
CA ASP A 15 5.44 -2.40 -16.45
C ASP A 15 5.26 -1.14 -15.58
N ASN A 16 4.22 -0.36 -15.85
CA ASN A 16 3.90 0.88 -15.14
C ASN A 16 2.89 0.67 -13.99
N VAL A 17 2.47 -0.56 -13.72
CA VAL A 17 1.47 -0.86 -12.68
C VAL A 17 2.12 -1.53 -11.47
N VAL A 18 1.79 -1.06 -10.27
CA VAL A 18 2.19 -1.68 -9.01
C VAL A 18 0.95 -1.99 -8.16
N PHE A 19 0.70 -3.27 -7.89
CA PHE A 19 -0.34 -3.69 -6.96
C PHE A 19 0.14 -3.59 -5.51
N LEU A 20 -0.56 -2.78 -4.72
CA LEU A 20 -0.30 -2.64 -3.30
C LEU A 20 -0.97 -3.76 -2.53
N SER A 21 -0.15 -4.54 -1.82
CA SER A 21 -0.62 -5.64 -0.99
C SER A 21 0.23 -5.71 0.28
N PRO A 22 -0.36 -5.85 1.48
CA PRO A 22 0.41 -6.02 2.71
C PRO A 22 1.26 -7.30 2.71
N ASP A 23 0.86 -8.31 1.94
CA ASP A 23 1.54 -9.60 1.84
C ASP A 23 2.70 -9.60 0.82
N ALA A 24 2.95 -8.48 0.12
CA ALA A 24 4.02 -8.41 -0.88
C ALA A 24 5.41 -8.53 -0.22
N PRO A 25 6.35 -9.26 -0.82
CA PRO A 25 7.69 -9.46 -0.25
C PRO A 25 8.53 -8.17 -0.28
N THR A 26 8.27 -7.29 -1.25
CA THR A 26 9.04 -6.08 -1.53
C THR A 26 8.35 -4.84 -0.94
N ALA A 27 9.12 -4.04 -0.20
CA ALA A 27 8.67 -2.75 0.30
C ALA A 27 8.73 -1.68 -0.81
N LEU A 28 7.74 -0.78 -0.86
CA LEU A 28 7.76 0.38 -1.73
C LEU A 28 8.69 1.44 -1.12
N THR A 29 9.84 1.68 -1.74
CA THR A 29 10.85 2.64 -1.22
C THR A 29 10.58 4.07 -1.64
N ALA A 30 10.01 4.29 -2.81
CA ALA A 30 9.67 5.62 -3.34
C ALA A 30 8.35 5.57 -4.13
N VAL A 31 7.66 6.71 -4.16
CA VAL A 31 6.48 6.91 -5.00
C VAL A 31 6.91 7.60 -6.28
N ASP A 32 6.76 6.90 -7.40
CA ASP A 32 7.06 7.38 -8.75
C ASP A 32 5.81 8.02 -9.37
N PRO A 33 5.85 9.31 -9.78
CA PRO A 33 4.73 9.98 -10.41
C PRO A 33 4.23 9.33 -11.71
N ASP A 34 5.10 8.59 -12.41
CA ASP A 34 4.76 7.93 -13.67
C ASP A 34 4.24 6.49 -13.48
N THR A 35 4.15 6.02 -12.23
CA THR A 35 3.67 4.68 -11.87
C THR A 35 2.21 4.70 -11.41
N VAL A 36 1.43 3.74 -11.89
CA VAL A 36 0.04 3.51 -11.49
C VAL A 36 0.00 2.57 -10.28
N TYR A 37 -0.37 3.11 -9.12
CA TYR A 37 -0.53 2.34 -7.88
C TYR A 37 -1.97 1.82 -7.72
N VAL A 38 -2.12 0.50 -7.58
CA VAL A 38 -3.43 -0.14 -7.41
C VAL A 38 -3.65 -0.51 -5.95
N VAL A 39 -4.65 0.09 -5.32
CA VAL A 39 -5.12 -0.27 -3.98
C VAL A 39 -6.32 -1.21 -4.10
N GLY A 40 -6.25 -2.37 -3.45
CA GLY A 40 -7.36 -3.32 -3.45
C GLY A 40 -8.60 -2.74 -2.77
N GLY A 41 -9.73 -2.69 -3.49
CA GLY A 41 -11.03 -2.24 -2.96
C GLY A 41 -11.76 -3.25 -2.07
N ILE A 42 -11.07 -4.29 -1.59
CA ILE A 42 -11.66 -5.33 -0.74
C ILE A 42 -11.54 -4.89 0.72
N VAL A 43 -12.68 -4.56 1.33
CA VAL A 43 -12.80 -4.35 2.79
C VAL A 43 -13.31 -5.65 3.40
N ASP A 44 -12.44 -6.62 3.62
CA ASP A 44 -12.79 -7.85 4.32
C ASP A 44 -12.27 -7.77 5.77
N ARG A 45 -13.16 -7.99 6.75
CA ARG A 45 -12.79 -8.18 8.18
C ARG A 45 -12.04 -9.51 8.39
N THR A 46 -11.89 -10.29 7.33
CA THR A 46 -11.18 -11.57 7.27
C THR A 46 -10.07 -11.45 6.25
N VAL A 47 -8.81 -11.55 6.67
CA VAL A 47 -7.67 -11.61 5.74
C VAL A 47 -7.81 -12.89 4.91
N ARG A 48 -8.41 -12.80 3.72
CA ARG A 48 -8.32 -13.84 2.70
C ARG A 48 -6.94 -13.73 2.04
N LYS A 49 -5.95 -14.32 2.72
CA LYS A 49 -4.54 -14.34 2.31
C LYS A 49 -4.39 -14.68 0.82
N SER A 50 -3.51 -13.96 0.14
CA SER A 50 -2.98 -14.28 -1.20
C SER A 50 -3.86 -14.05 -2.45
N GLN A 51 -5.08 -13.47 -2.38
CA GLN A 51 -5.87 -13.26 -3.62
C GLN A 51 -5.28 -12.17 -4.54
N SER A 52 -4.96 -10.98 -4.01
CA SER A 52 -4.38 -9.90 -4.81
C SER A 52 -2.98 -10.26 -5.32
N LEU A 53 -2.20 -10.97 -4.50
CA LEU A 53 -0.86 -11.46 -4.85
C LEU A 53 -0.92 -12.52 -5.96
N ALA A 54 -1.82 -13.51 -5.86
CA ALA A 54 -1.99 -14.54 -6.89
C ALA A 54 -2.51 -13.95 -8.22
N LYS A 55 -3.41 -12.97 -8.16
CA LYS A 55 -3.92 -12.28 -9.35
C LYS A 55 -2.83 -11.48 -10.05
N ALA A 56 -1.99 -10.76 -9.30
CA ALA A 56 -0.87 -10.00 -9.86
C ALA A 56 0.22 -10.91 -10.44
N HIS A 57 0.57 -12.01 -9.76
CA HIS A 57 1.51 -13.00 -10.30
C HIS A 57 1.01 -13.64 -11.60
N GLY A 58 -0.29 -13.95 -11.68
CA GLY A 58 -0.90 -14.46 -12.91
C GLY A 58 -0.85 -13.49 -14.10
N TRP A 59 -0.64 -12.20 -13.84
CA TRP A 59 -0.54 -11.15 -14.85
C TRP A 59 0.87 -10.55 -14.98
N ALA A 60 1.86 -11.13 -14.30
CA ALA A 60 3.24 -10.62 -14.25
C ALA A 60 3.36 -9.15 -13.81
N ILE A 61 2.41 -8.65 -13.01
CA ILE A 61 2.42 -7.26 -12.53
C ILE A 61 3.22 -7.17 -11.23
N ARG A 62 3.99 -6.08 -11.08
CA ARG A 62 4.79 -5.82 -9.88
C ARG A 62 3.87 -5.67 -8.66
N THR A 63 4.31 -6.21 -7.52
CA THR A 63 3.62 -6.03 -6.24
C THR A 63 4.56 -5.36 -5.24
N ALA A 64 3.99 -4.54 -4.36
CA ALA A 64 4.74 -3.92 -3.28
C ALA A 64 3.84 -3.74 -2.05
N ARG A 65 4.45 -3.73 -0.87
CA ARG A 65 3.78 -3.33 0.38
C ARG A 65 4.29 -1.97 0.81
N LEU A 66 3.52 -1.27 1.62
CA LEU A 66 4.00 -0.02 2.23
C LEU A 66 5.14 -0.33 3.23
N PRO A 67 6.16 0.53 3.34
CA PRO A 67 7.31 0.31 4.20
C PRO A 67 7.03 0.62 5.69
N VAL A 68 5.84 0.27 6.18
CA VAL A 68 5.40 0.65 7.53
C VAL A 68 6.30 0.05 8.61
N GLN A 69 6.70 -1.21 8.44
CA GLN A 69 7.50 -1.95 9.42
C GLN A 69 8.96 -1.51 9.43
N GLU A 70 9.44 -0.92 8.34
CA GLU A 70 10.77 -0.34 8.20
C GLU A 70 10.90 0.99 8.93
N HIS A 71 9.80 1.75 9.03
CA HIS A 71 9.80 3.09 9.60
C HIS A 71 9.21 3.17 11.01
N LEU A 72 8.26 2.28 11.36
CA LEU A 72 7.53 2.32 12.63
C LEU A 72 7.28 0.94 13.23
N ARG A 73 7.25 0.89 14.56
CA ARG A 73 6.79 -0.30 15.31
C ARG A 73 5.28 -0.30 15.40
N VAL A 74 4.64 -1.13 14.59
CA VAL A 74 3.18 -1.24 14.53
C VAL A 74 2.67 -2.59 15.01
N LYS A 75 1.45 -2.61 15.56
CA LYS A 75 0.74 -3.84 15.92
C LYS A 75 0.26 -4.62 14.69
N SER A 76 -0.04 -3.90 13.61
CA SER A 76 -0.47 -4.45 12.32
C SER A 76 0.06 -3.55 11.20
N HIS A 77 0.57 -4.15 10.14
CA HIS A 77 0.95 -3.47 8.89
C HIS A 77 -0.16 -3.54 7.82
N VAL A 78 -1.29 -4.20 8.15
CA VAL A 78 -2.50 -4.17 7.32
C VAL A 78 -3.26 -2.89 7.65
N LEU A 79 -3.42 -2.03 6.64
CA LEU A 79 -4.05 -0.72 6.73
C LEU A 79 -5.36 -0.70 5.95
N ASN A 80 -6.30 0.18 6.34
CA ASN A 80 -7.50 0.42 5.54
C ASN A 80 -7.15 1.24 4.28
N ILE A 81 -8.06 1.24 3.31
CA ILE A 81 -7.87 1.93 2.01
C ILE A 81 -7.54 3.40 2.23
N ASP A 82 -8.31 4.09 3.07
CA ASP A 82 -8.13 5.52 3.34
C ASP A 82 -6.72 5.85 3.86
N THR A 83 -6.20 5.05 4.81
CA THR A 83 -4.85 5.25 5.36
C THR A 83 -3.78 5.03 4.30
N VAL A 84 -3.96 4.03 3.42
CA VAL A 84 -3.01 3.78 2.32
C VAL A 84 -2.99 4.97 1.36
N VAL A 85 -4.15 5.47 0.95
CA VAL A 85 -4.25 6.62 0.04
C VAL A 85 -3.63 7.87 0.67
N LEU A 86 -3.94 8.16 1.94
CA LEU A 86 -3.36 9.30 2.65
C LEU A 86 -1.84 9.17 2.80
N ALA A 87 -1.33 7.98 3.13
CA ALA A 87 0.12 7.76 3.23
C ALA A 87 0.84 8.03 1.90
N LEU A 88 0.26 7.59 0.78
CA LEU A 88 0.80 7.84 -0.56
C LEU A 88 0.79 9.33 -0.91
N LEU A 89 -0.25 10.06 -0.52
CA LEU A 89 -0.33 11.51 -0.75
C LEU A 89 0.71 12.27 0.08
N GLU A 90 0.85 11.96 1.36
CA GLU A 90 1.83 12.60 2.24
C GLU A 90 3.27 12.34 1.76
N VAL A 91 3.62 11.09 1.45
CA VAL A 91 4.96 10.80 0.92
C VAL A 91 5.18 11.42 -0.45
N HIS A 92 4.15 11.57 -1.29
CA HIS A 92 4.29 12.30 -2.55
C HIS A 92 4.61 13.78 -2.33
N ASN A 93 4.09 14.41 -1.28
CA ASN A 93 4.33 15.82 -0.98
C ASN A 93 5.76 16.09 -0.49
N HIS A 94 6.34 15.20 0.32
CA HIS A 94 7.61 15.49 1.00
C HIS A 94 8.65 14.36 0.98
N GLY A 95 8.35 13.20 0.39
CA GLY A 95 9.28 12.09 0.19
C GLY A 95 9.68 11.32 1.46
N ASP A 96 9.02 11.56 2.60
CA ASP A 96 9.39 10.97 3.89
C ASP A 96 8.31 10.01 4.40
N TRP A 97 8.56 8.72 4.29
CA TRP A 97 7.63 7.69 4.75
C TRP A 97 7.36 7.72 6.25
N LYS A 98 8.38 8.00 7.07
CA LYS A 98 8.21 8.00 8.53
C LYS A 98 7.26 9.13 8.93
N ARG A 99 7.50 10.33 8.42
CA ARG A 99 6.63 11.49 8.66
C ARG A 99 5.21 11.26 8.13
N ALA A 100 5.07 10.66 6.94
CA ALA A 100 3.78 10.33 6.37
C ALA A 100 3.00 9.36 7.27
N PHE A 101 3.66 8.30 7.77
CA PHE A 101 3.00 7.37 8.67
C PHE A 101 2.66 7.96 10.03
N GLU A 102 3.51 8.82 10.59
CA GLU A 102 3.24 9.48 11.87
C GLU A 102 2.02 10.42 11.81
N SER A 103 1.73 11.00 10.64
CA SER A 103 0.57 11.87 10.43
C SER A 103 -0.73 11.11 10.14
N VAL A 104 -0.66 10.00 9.40
CA VAL A 104 -1.85 9.25 8.96
C VAL A 104 -2.23 8.06 9.84
N LEU A 105 -1.27 7.42 10.54
CA LEU A 105 -1.57 6.21 11.31
C LEU A 105 -2.29 6.55 12.62
N PRO A 106 -3.42 5.87 12.94
CA PRO A 106 -4.07 6.04 14.22
C PRO A 106 -3.17 5.52 15.36
N LYS A 107 -3.07 6.30 16.44
CA LYS A 107 -2.23 6.00 17.62
C LYS A 107 -2.36 4.57 18.17
N ARG A 108 -3.54 3.94 18.04
CA ARG A 108 -3.77 2.55 18.50
C ARG A 108 -2.91 1.50 17.79
N LEU A 109 -2.51 1.79 16.54
CA LEU A 109 -1.71 0.90 15.71
C LEU A 109 -0.22 1.00 16.04
N LEU A 110 0.22 2.13 16.58
CA LEU A 110 1.59 2.32 17.04
C LEU A 110 1.80 1.49 18.32
N ARG A 111 2.91 0.77 18.39
CA ARG A 111 3.47 0.34 19.67
C ARG A 111 4.26 1.54 20.18
N LEU A 112 3.71 2.23 21.17
CA LEU A 112 4.50 3.17 21.93
C LEU A 112 5.54 2.30 22.65
N ASP A 113 6.82 2.47 22.31
CA ASP A 113 7.87 1.96 23.18
C ASP A 113 7.72 2.76 24.49
N GLU A 114 7.24 2.10 25.55
CA GLU A 114 7.40 2.58 26.92
C GLU A 114 8.90 2.53 27.25
N SER A 115 9.64 3.45 26.65
CA SER A 115 10.99 3.77 27.10
C SER A 115 10.82 4.55 28.40
N GLN A 116 11.22 3.89 29.49
CA GLN A 116 11.33 4.33 30.88
C GLN A 116 11.74 5.79 31.06
#